data_AF-A0A1Q8G304-F1
#
_entry.id   AF-A0A1Q8G304-F1
#
_cell.length_a   1.000
_cell.length_b   1.000
_cell.length_c   1.000
_cell.angle_alpha   90.00
_cell.angle_beta   90.00
_cell.angle_gamma   90.00
#
_symmetry.space_group_name_H-M   'P 1'
#
loop_
_entity.id
_entity.type
_entity.pdbx_description
1 polymer ?
#
loop_
_entity_poly.entity_id
_entity_poly.type
_entity_poly.pdbx_seq_one_letter_code
_entity_poly.pdbx_strand_id
1 'polypeptide(L)'
;MAANLTMTEEQKEAKRREITEVIESDPDLFMALAEEHPVGKKILEAIRTMGPEYGDTAHQKGVNGGRVVTYEEAMKAIADLDIPKQKDTRADFINGKPKQDYVSKEVPLTALVTVMEFAQQQAINNNPDLYVLQDSRSMADDQMLFWAKFAAGYTTELDRAHRFTKEEAEAQHAARPTDIPHRVGDLKPASQVMLKEAAKQVARAKEQNAIKKDPTALPKPTRPDILALKDTKRPAGLYALFSNKTHSNDTVMLVGAESEPNKIDTILFNPDEWQFEKSRNRPGAVIQTMDLAEFASRYWEMPDAHRAMSYNTWEQFIEFVEPVLEQNPDQFDGHLPMALGNNLPSDLPPRVAQQRLELLDAFPTRENLKTKVQLSDIEMASLYGEPVHEHIFAPSQLVPTWHDRLNSYADDMGGLYEKADMILDGVRDMSEAIKTKAANGEDVPDDLKYALAISQQTQDECDLMIESLESRANRQTMKNPSAPRYEPPHPDDDLDEDDRLSMAP
;
A
#
# COMPACT_ATOMS: atom_id res chain seq x y z
N MET A 1 4.97 -11.85 -26.35
CA MET A 1 6.25 -12.33 -25.78
C MET A 1 6.92 -11.17 -25.07
N ALA A 2 6.56 -10.93 -23.81
CA ALA A 2 7.22 -9.92 -22.99
C ALA A 2 8.49 -10.53 -22.39
N ALA A 3 9.63 -9.88 -22.60
CA ALA A 3 10.91 -10.29 -22.03
C ALA A 3 11.00 -9.77 -20.59
N ASN A 4 10.95 -10.68 -19.61
CA ASN A 4 11.27 -10.37 -18.22
C ASN A 4 12.70 -9.79 -18.15
N LEU A 5 12.81 -8.53 -17.72
CA LEU A 5 14.09 -7.89 -17.39
C LEU A 5 14.63 -8.50 -16.08
N THR A 6 15.22 -9.68 -16.21
CA THR A 6 15.99 -10.32 -15.15
C THR A 6 17.34 -9.62 -15.03
N MET A 7 17.78 -9.30 -13.80
CA MET A 7 19.12 -8.78 -13.54
C MET A 7 20.16 -9.66 -14.24
N THR A 8 21.15 -9.04 -14.87
CA THR A 8 22.26 -9.78 -15.47
C THR A 8 23.05 -10.47 -14.36
N GLU A 9 23.70 -11.60 -14.67
CA GLU A 9 24.54 -12.29 -13.68
C GLU A 9 25.64 -11.39 -13.10
N GLU A 10 26.14 -10.45 -13.89
CA GLU A 10 27.12 -9.45 -13.45
C GLU A 10 26.54 -8.49 -12.40
N GLN A 11 25.28 -8.05 -12.56
CA GLN A 11 24.58 -7.23 -11.56
C GLN A 11 24.29 -8.02 -10.29
N LYS A 12 23.94 -9.31 -10.42
CA LYS A 12 23.78 -10.19 -9.26
C LYS A 12 25.11 -10.36 -8.52
N GLU A 13 26.22 -10.51 -9.24
CA GLU A 13 27.55 -10.69 -8.64
C GLU A 13 28.08 -9.44 -7.95
N ALA A 14 27.87 -8.26 -8.54
CA ALA A 14 28.21 -6.99 -7.93
C ALA A 14 27.42 -6.80 -6.61
N LYS A 15 26.13 -7.11 -6.61
CA LYS A 15 25.30 -7.03 -5.40
C LYS A 15 25.70 -8.09 -4.36
N ARG A 16 26.07 -9.31 -4.78
CA ARG A 16 26.64 -10.35 -3.89
C ARG A 16 27.88 -9.85 -3.15
N ARG A 17 28.79 -9.15 -3.85
CA ARG A 17 30.02 -8.62 -3.24
C ARG A 17 29.72 -7.54 -2.20
N GLU A 18 28.82 -6.61 -2.53
CA GLU A 18 28.38 -5.55 -1.61
C GLU A 18 27.72 -6.13 -0.34
N ILE A 19 26.88 -7.16 -0.49
CA ILE A 19 26.23 -7.87 0.62
C ILE A 19 27.26 -8.56 1.53
N THR A 20 28.26 -9.20 0.94
CA THR A 20 29.32 -9.91 1.66
C THR A 20 30.15 -8.94 2.51
N GLU A 21 30.48 -7.77 1.97
CA GLU A 21 31.21 -6.71 2.69
C GLU A 21 30.43 -6.18 3.91
N VAL A 22 29.10 -6.03 3.81
CA VAL A 22 28.26 -5.58 4.94
C VAL A 22 28.20 -6.64 6.04
N ILE A 23 28.02 -7.91 5.68
CA ILE A 23 27.97 -9.03 6.63
C ILE A 23 29.33 -9.23 7.31
N GLU A 24 30.43 -9.07 6.58
CA GLU A 24 31.80 -9.08 7.11
C GLU A 24 32.07 -7.94 8.09
N SER A 25 31.41 -6.79 7.94
CA SER A 25 31.64 -5.61 8.77
C SER A 25 31.00 -5.66 10.17
N ASP A 26 29.83 -6.31 10.33
CA ASP A 26 29.16 -6.47 11.64
C ASP A 26 28.25 -7.72 11.70
N PRO A 27 28.83 -8.90 12.01
CA PRO A 27 28.14 -10.18 12.05
C PRO A 27 27.01 -10.29 13.08
N ASP A 28 27.21 -9.73 14.27
CA ASP A 28 26.29 -9.89 15.40
C ASP A 28 25.01 -9.08 15.18
N LEU A 29 25.14 -7.92 14.53
CA LEU A 29 24.02 -7.08 14.13
C LEU A 29 23.13 -7.77 13.09
N PHE A 30 23.72 -8.41 12.08
CA PHE A 30 22.96 -9.18 11.08
C PHE A 30 22.14 -10.29 11.73
N MET A 31 22.75 -11.03 12.68
CA MET A 31 22.08 -12.13 13.38
C MET A 31 20.91 -11.65 14.23
N ALA A 32 21.08 -10.57 14.99
CA ALA A 32 20.00 -9.99 15.80
C ALA A 32 18.80 -9.50 14.95
N LEU A 33 19.07 -8.87 13.81
CA LEU A 33 18.04 -8.33 12.93
C LEU A 33 17.32 -9.43 12.13
N ALA A 34 18.07 -10.45 11.70
CA ALA A 34 17.50 -11.64 11.10
C ALA A 34 16.60 -12.39 12.12
N GLU A 35 16.95 -12.39 13.42
CA GLU A 35 16.11 -12.95 14.47
C GLU A 35 14.83 -12.16 14.76
N GLU A 36 14.71 -10.90 14.36
CA GLU A 36 13.49 -10.10 14.57
C GLU A 36 12.53 -10.15 13.36
N HIS A 37 13.04 -10.39 12.15
CA HIS A 37 12.24 -10.36 10.93
C HIS A 37 11.72 -11.76 10.52
N PRO A 38 10.45 -11.94 10.09
CA PRO A 38 9.88 -13.25 9.73
C PRO A 38 10.64 -14.01 8.64
N VAL A 39 11.23 -13.30 7.68
CA VAL A 39 12.07 -13.89 6.61
C VAL A 39 13.47 -14.20 7.11
N GLY A 40 14.06 -13.32 7.94
CA GLY A 40 15.36 -13.56 8.58
C GLY A 40 15.31 -14.77 9.51
N LYS A 41 14.23 -14.94 10.27
CA LYS A 41 13.99 -16.11 11.12
C LYS A 41 14.00 -17.39 10.31
N LYS A 42 13.37 -17.40 9.12
CA LYS A 42 13.37 -18.56 8.21
C LYS A 42 14.76 -18.87 7.66
N ILE A 43 15.56 -17.85 7.35
CA ILE A 43 16.96 -18.01 6.91
C ILE A 43 17.79 -18.60 8.06
N LEU A 44 17.69 -18.03 9.26
CA LEU A 44 18.38 -18.54 10.45
C LEU A 44 17.94 -19.95 10.85
N GLU A 45 16.66 -20.28 10.67
CA GLU A 45 16.10 -21.60 10.91
C GLU A 45 16.57 -22.62 9.86
N ALA A 46 16.70 -22.21 8.59
CA ALA A 46 17.34 -23.01 7.55
C ALA A 46 18.82 -23.28 7.87
N ILE A 47 19.56 -22.25 8.31
CA ILE A 47 20.96 -22.39 8.76
C ILE A 47 21.06 -23.36 9.95
N ARG A 48 20.17 -23.23 10.95
CA ARG A 48 20.12 -24.10 12.14
C ARG A 48 19.80 -25.56 11.80
N THR A 49 18.91 -25.79 10.83
CA THR A 49 18.49 -27.14 10.42
C THR A 49 19.48 -27.86 9.51
N MET A 50 20.38 -27.13 8.84
CA MET A 50 21.46 -27.70 8.02
C MET A 50 22.70 -28.15 8.83
N GLY A 51 22.82 -27.80 10.11
CA GLY A 51 23.95 -28.13 10.99
C GLY A 51 23.98 -29.45 11.81
N PRO A 52 23.27 -30.57 11.54
CA PRO A 52 23.32 -31.75 12.42
C PRO A 52 24.57 -32.64 12.30
N GLU A 53 25.42 -32.53 11.27
CA GLU A 53 26.54 -33.49 11.08
C GLU A 53 27.71 -33.35 12.07
N TYR A 54 27.67 -32.43 13.04
CA TYR A 54 28.81 -32.17 13.93
C TYR A 54 28.46 -32.15 15.44
N GLY A 55 27.34 -32.76 15.84
CA GLY A 55 26.76 -32.65 17.18
C GLY A 55 27.36 -33.50 18.32
N ASP A 56 28.44 -34.25 18.13
CA ASP A 56 28.86 -35.25 19.15
C ASP A 56 29.72 -34.72 20.32
N THR A 57 30.13 -33.45 20.33
CA THR A 57 30.94 -32.90 21.44
C THR A 57 30.20 -31.97 22.42
N ALA A 58 28.92 -31.64 22.17
CA ALA A 58 28.20 -30.67 23.01
C ALA A 58 27.39 -31.27 24.16
N HIS A 59 27.21 -32.59 24.24
CA HIS A 59 26.41 -33.23 25.30
C HIS A 59 27.14 -33.47 26.65
N GLN A 60 28.39 -33.01 26.82
CA GLN A 60 29.13 -33.21 28.07
C GLN A 60 29.21 -32.02 29.03
N LYS A 61 28.67 -30.83 28.69
CA LYS A 61 28.63 -29.71 29.64
C LYS A 61 27.25 -29.08 29.65
N GLY A 62 26.46 -29.45 30.66
CA GLY A 62 25.11 -28.95 30.89
C GLY A 62 25.06 -27.43 31.05
N VAL A 63 24.87 -26.73 29.92
CA VAL A 63 24.58 -25.31 29.87
C VAL A 63 23.26 -25.13 29.12
N ASN A 64 22.24 -24.69 29.86
CA ASN A 64 20.97 -24.21 29.32
C ASN A 64 21.18 -22.79 28.77
N GLY A 65 21.82 -22.69 27.61
CA GLY A 65 21.96 -21.45 26.85
C GLY A 65 21.65 -21.76 25.39
N GLY A 66 20.73 -21.01 24.79
CA GLY A 66 20.40 -21.14 23.37
C GLY A 66 21.67 -21.06 22.54
N ARG A 67 21.88 -22.04 21.65
CA ARG A 67 23.05 -22.10 20.78
C ARG A 67 23.05 -20.87 19.87
N VAL A 68 23.99 -19.97 20.09
CA VAL A 68 24.30 -18.85 19.20
C VAL A 68 24.98 -19.44 17.96
N VAL A 69 24.45 -19.13 16.78
CA VAL A 69 25.07 -19.52 15.50
C VAL A 69 26.22 -18.55 15.25
N THR A 70 27.41 -19.09 15.04
CA THR A 70 28.62 -18.30 14.81
C THR A 70 28.65 -17.72 13.39
N TYR A 71 29.36 -16.61 13.22
CA TYR A 71 29.60 -15.99 11.91
C TYR A 71 30.12 -16.98 10.86
N GLU A 72 31.06 -17.86 11.23
CA GLU A 72 31.57 -18.92 10.34
C GLU A 72 30.49 -19.93 9.93
N GLU A 73 29.58 -20.28 10.85
CA GLU A 73 28.45 -21.18 10.56
C GLU A 73 27.43 -20.52 9.61
N ALA A 74 27.16 -19.23 9.79
CA ALA A 74 26.27 -18.46 8.92
C ALA A 74 26.86 -18.30 7.51
N MET A 75 28.14 -17.93 7.40
CA MET A 75 28.82 -17.76 6.10
C MET A 75 28.99 -19.09 5.36
N LYS A 76 29.26 -20.19 6.07
CA LYS A 76 29.33 -21.53 5.47
C LYS A 76 27.97 -22.00 4.94
N ALA A 77 26.89 -21.72 5.66
CA ALA A 77 25.54 -22.08 5.22
C ALA A 77 25.06 -21.22 4.02
N ILE A 78 25.44 -19.94 3.97
CA ILE A 78 25.23 -19.08 2.80
C ILE A 78 26.02 -19.60 1.60
N ALA A 79 27.27 -20.03 1.79
CA ALA A 79 28.08 -20.66 0.74
C ALA A 79 27.49 -22.00 0.26
N ASP A 80 26.92 -22.82 1.15
CA ASP A 80 26.27 -24.08 0.80
C ASP A 80 24.92 -23.89 0.06
N LEU A 81 24.25 -22.74 0.25
CA LEU A 81 23.08 -22.32 -0.53
C LEU A 81 23.44 -21.84 -1.95
N ASP A 82 24.72 -21.53 -2.20
CA ASP A 82 25.26 -20.97 -3.45
C ASP A 82 25.96 -22.02 -4.35
N ILE A 83 26.05 -23.30 -3.91
CA ILE A 83 26.59 -24.38 -4.75
C ILE A 83 25.44 -25.05 -5.52
N PRO A 84 25.37 -24.96 -6.85
CA PRO A 84 24.48 -25.83 -7.63
C PRO A 84 24.99 -27.28 -7.52
N LYS A 85 24.51 -28.03 -6.52
CA LYS A 85 24.71 -29.47 -6.44
C LYS A 85 23.80 -30.19 -7.44
N GLN A 86 24.16 -30.08 -8.72
CA GLN A 86 23.85 -31.10 -9.71
C GLN A 86 25.15 -31.61 -10.33
N LYS A 87 25.68 -32.71 -9.78
CA LYS A 87 26.00 -33.93 -10.55
C LYS A 87 26.56 -35.04 -9.66
N ASP A 88 26.00 -36.22 -9.89
CA ASP A 88 26.39 -37.57 -9.43
C ASP A 88 26.23 -37.94 -7.95
N THR A 89 25.03 -38.42 -7.60
CA THR A 89 24.87 -39.59 -6.74
C THR A 89 24.08 -40.67 -7.48
N ARG A 90 24.84 -41.47 -8.22
CA ARG A 90 24.43 -42.77 -8.73
C ARG A 90 24.31 -43.72 -7.53
N ALA A 91 23.11 -44.27 -7.32
CA ALA A 91 22.77 -45.49 -6.58
C ALA A 91 23.48 -45.74 -5.24
N ASP A 92 22.78 -45.54 -4.12
CA ASP A 92 22.87 -46.42 -2.96
C ASP A 92 21.53 -46.44 -2.20
N PHE A 93 20.77 -47.52 -2.39
CA PHE A 93 19.71 -47.92 -1.48
C PHE A 93 20.36 -48.70 -0.32
N ILE A 94 20.38 -48.13 0.88
CA ILE A 94 20.65 -48.89 2.10
C ILE A 94 19.34 -48.94 2.91
N ASN A 95 18.79 -50.16 3.05
CA ASN A 95 17.64 -50.50 3.90
C ASN A 95 16.25 -49.93 3.53
N GLY A 96 15.93 -49.81 2.24
CA GLY A 96 14.53 -49.82 1.77
C GLY A 96 13.61 -48.70 2.28
N LYS A 97 14.15 -47.56 2.73
CA LYS A 97 13.36 -46.35 3.02
C LYS A 97 13.88 -45.19 2.16
N PRO A 98 13.01 -44.43 1.49
CA PRO A 98 13.43 -43.23 0.78
C PRO A 98 13.97 -42.21 1.79
N LYS A 99 15.15 -41.65 1.52
CA LYS A 99 15.62 -40.43 2.21
C LYS A 99 14.63 -39.32 1.85
N GLN A 100 14.13 -38.60 2.85
CA GLN A 100 13.34 -37.38 2.66
C GLN A 100 14.08 -36.44 1.72
N ASP A 101 13.48 -36.17 0.56
CA ASP A 101 13.97 -35.17 -0.38
C ASP A 101 13.85 -33.79 0.28
N TYR A 102 14.99 -33.24 0.69
CA TYR A 102 15.13 -31.82 0.98
C TYR A 102 15.05 -31.07 -0.35
N VAL A 103 13.84 -30.69 -0.75
CA VAL A 103 13.60 -29.73 -1.83
C VAL A 103 14.24 -28.41 -1.40
N SER A 104 15.29 -27.97 -2.11
CA SER A 104 15.98 -26.72 -1.89
C SER A 104 15.00 -25.55 -2.00
N LYS A 105 14.63 -24.95 -0.87
CA LYS A 105 13.88 -23.70 -0.82
C LYS A 105 14.85 -22.55 -1.09
N GLU A 106 15.05 -22.23 -2.36
CA GLU A 106 15.77 -21.01 -2.73
C GLU A 106 14.98 -19.79 -2.23
N VAL A 107 15.63 -18.95 -1.41
CA VAL A 107 15.11 -17.65 -1.03
C VAL A 107 15.47 -16.67 -2.14
N PRO A 108 14.52 -15.98 -2.78
CA PRO A 108 14.82 -15.03 -3.84
C PRO A 108 15.79 -13.95 -3.35
N LEU A 109 16.88 -13.71 -4.09
CA LEU A 109 17.92 -12.73 -3.74
C LEU A 109 17.32 -11.34 -3.44
N THR A 110 16.25 -10.97 -4.15
CA THR A 110 15.50 -9.71 -3.94
C THR A 110 14.88 -9.61 -2.54
N ALA A 111 14.34 -10.71 -1.99
CA ALA A 111 13.83 -10.74 -0.62
C ALA A 111 14.95 -10.62 0.41
N LEU A 112 16.15 -11.10 0.09
CA LEU A 112 17.35 -10.93 0.94
C LEU A 112 17.77 -9.45 0.99
N VAL A 113 17.80 -8.77 -0.16
CA VAL A 113 18.18 -7.33 -0.26
C VAL A 113 17.22 -6.45 0.53
N THR A 114 15.90 -6.64 0.40
CA THR A 114 14.91 -5.84 1.13
C THR A 114 15.00 -6.03 2.65
N VAL A 115 15.27 -7.25 3.12
CA VAL A 115 15.46 -7.54 4.55
C VAL A 115 16.73 -6.89 5.07
N MET A 116 17.80 -6.86 4.28
CA MET A 116 19.07 -6.26 4.67
C MET A 116 19.03 -4.71 4.69
N GLU A 117 18.36 -4.07 3.71
CA GLU A 117 18.16 -2.62 3.71
C GLU A 117 17.30 -2.17 4.90
N PHE A 118 16.22 -2.91 5.19
CA PHE A 118 15.38 -2.65 6.37
C PHE A 118 16.16 -2.86 7.69
N ALA A 119 16.98 -3.91 7.77
CA ALA A 119 17.85 -4.19 8.90
C ALA A 119 18.88 -3.07 9.11
N GLN A 120 19.57 -2.62 8.06
CA GLN A 120 20.52 -1.52 8.12
C GLN A 120 19.86 -0.21 8.61
N GLN A 121 18.63 0.04 8.17
CA GLN A 121 17.87 1.22 8.57
C GLN A 121 17.36 1.14 10.02
N GLN A 122 16.98 -0.05 10.51
CA GLN A 122 16.60 -0.27 11.90
C GLN A 122 17.81 -0.26 12.86
N ALA A 123 18.96 -0.80 12.46
CA ALA A 123 20.21 -0.76 13.21
C ALA A 123 20.67 0.68 13.51
N ILE A 124 20.53 1.56 12.52
CA ILE A 124 20.85 2.99 12.64
C ILE A 124 19.86 3.71 13.59
N ASN A 125 18.63 3.21 13.70
CA ASN A 125 17.55 3.82 14.47
C ASN A 125 17.41 3.28 15.91
N ASN A 126 17.91 2.08 16.23
CA ASN A 126 17.56 1.32 17.44
C ASN A 126 18.69 1.03 18.43
N ASN A 127 19.79 1.78 18.45
CA ASN A 127 20.82 1.58 19.48
C ASN A 127 20.69 2.65 20.60
N PRO A 128 19.77 2.47 21.58
CA PRO A 128 19.49 3.47 22.62
C PRO A 128 20.68 3.73 23.55
N ASP A 129 21.70 2.87 23.52
CA ASP A 129 22.93 2.95 24.31
C ASP A 129 24.01 3.82 23.67
N LEU A 130 23.83 4.28 22.43
CA LEU A 130 24.71 5.26 21.81
C LEU A 130 24.43 6.67 22.35
N TYR A 131 25.44 7.53 22.21
CA TYR A 131 25.41 8.90 22.66
C TYR A 131 25.43 9.87 21.48
N VAL A 132 24.83 11.04 21.67
CA VAL A 132 25.06 12.23 20.85
C VAL A 132 25.69 13.31 21.71
N LEU A 133 26.49 14.17 21.08
CA LEU A 133 27.13 15.28 21.77
C LEU A 133 26.39 16.57 21.43
N GLN A 134 25.79 17.20 22.44
CA GLN A 134 25.22 18.53 22.35
C GLN A 134 26.34 19.57 22.47
N ASP A 135 26.42 20.53 21.55
CA ASP A 135 27.25 21.72 21.76
C ASP A 135 26.50 22.74 22.60
N SER A 136 26.91 22.88 23.86
CA SER A 136 26.22 23.75 24.83
C SER A 136 26.54 25.24 24.67
N ARG A 137 27.40 25.63 23.73
CA ARG A 137 27.83 27.04 23.56
C ARG A 137 26.84 27.87 22.77
N SER A 138 25.94 27.24 22.03
CA SER A 138 24.93 27.91 21.19
C SER A 138 23.67 27.08 21.09
N MET A 139 22.54 27.76 20.91
CA MET A 139 21.26 27.16 20.53
C MET A 139 20.87 27.77 19.18
N ALA A 140 20.31 26.99 18.26
CA ALA A 140 19.71 27.49 17.02
C ALA A 140 18.19 27.42 17.16
N ASP A 141 17.50 28.56 17.09
CA ASP A 141 16.04 28.65 17.21
C ASP A 141 15.47 27.92 18.46
N ASP A 142 16.11 28.12 19.61
CA ASP A 142 15.78 27.45 20.88
C ASP A 142 15.90 25.90 20.86
N GLN A 143 16.59 25.33 19.87
CA GLN A 143 16.85 23.89 19.76
C GLN A 143 18.30 23.54 20.14
N MET A 144 18.47 22.33 20.68
CA MET A 144 19.79 21.75 20.95
C MET A 144 20.53 21.49 19.62
N LEU A 145 21.80 21.87 19.57
CA LEU A 145 22.69 21.56 18.46
C LEU A 145 23.55 20.34 18.77
N PHE A 146 23.57 19.38 17.87
CA PHE A 146 24.37 18.17 17.95
C PHE A 146 25.46 18.16 16.88
N TRP A 147 26.58 17.51 17.14
CA TRP A 147 27.60 17.25 16.10
C TRP A 147 26.98 16.46 14.95
N ALA A 148 27.11 16.93 13.71
CA ALA A 148 26.58 16.25 12.53
C ALA A 148 27.51 15.12 12.06
N LYS A 149 26.94 14.09 11.42
CA LYS A 149 27.71 13.00 10.79
C LYS A 149 28.75 13.54 9.79
N PHE A 150 29.85 12.80 9.62
CA PHE A 150 30.93 13.11 8.66
C PHE A 150 31.58 14.48 8.84
N ALA A 151 31.64 14.98 10.08
CA ALA A 151 32.19 16.30 10.40
C ALA A 151 31.52 17.47 9.65
N ALA A 152 30.25 17.33 9.26
CA ALA A 152 29.48 18.33 8.52
C ALA A 152 28.96 19.50 9.39
N GLY A 153 29.65 19.83 10.48
CA GLY A 153 29.25 20.89 11.41
C GLY A 153 28.22 20.42 12.46
N TYR A 154 27.15 21.18 12.63
CA TYR A 154 26.12 20.95 13.66
C TYR A 154 24.73 20.76 13.04
N THR A 155 23.86 20.04 13.74
CA THR A 155 22.47 19.78 13.33
C THR A 155 21.53 19.80 14.53
N THR A 156 20.28 20.23 14.34
CA THR A 156 19.22 20.10 15.35
C THR A 156 18.44 18.79 15.22
N GLU A 157 18.68 18.01 14.14
CA GLU A 157 18.01 16.75 13.86
C GLU A 157 18.80 15.57 14.47
N LEU A 158 18.19 14.84 15.41
CA LEU A 158 18.82 13.69 16.07
C LEU A 158 19.24 12.57 15.10
N ASP A 159 18.57 12.41 13.95
CA ASP A 159 18.88 11.38 12.96
C ASP A 159 20.12 11.71 12.12
N ARG A 160 20.47 13.00 12.05
CA ARG A 160 21.65 13.52 11.35
C ARG A 160 22.85 13.72 12.29
N ALA A 161 22.62 13.62 13.60
CA ALA A 161 23.67 13.70 14.60
C ALA A 161 24.63 12.50 14.49
N HIS A 162 25.93 12.76 14.69
CA HIS A 162 26.94 11.74 14.84
C HIS A 162 26.68 10.96 16.12
N ARG A 163 26.76 9.64 16.04
CA ARG A 163 26.56 8.73 17.15
C ARG A 163 27.93 8.31 17.66
N PHE A 164 28.13 8.46 18.96
CA PHE A 164 29.34 8.11 19.66
C PHE A 164 29.06 6.89 20.55
N THR A 165 30.06 6.03 20.76
CA THR A 165 30.03 5.14 21.93
C THR A 165 30.10 5.96 23.21
N LYS A 166 29.80 5.34 24.35
CA LYS A 166 29.91 6.02 25.64
C LYS A 166 31.33 6.54 25.88
N GLU A 167 32.34 5.73 25.60
CA GLU A 167 33.75 6.05 25.81
C GLU A 167 34.21 7.19 24.90
N GLU A 168 33.79 7.18 23.63
CA GLU A 168 34.09 8.27 22.69
C GLU A 168 33.43 9.58 23.12
N ALA A 169 32.17 9.51 23.57
CA ALA A 169 31.43 10.67 24.03
C ALA A 169 32.05 11.27 25.30
N GLU A 170 32.46 10.43 26.26
CA GLU A 170 33.17 10.84 27.48
C GLU A 170 34.56 11.42 27.16
N ALA A 171 35.30 10.80 26.24
CA ALA A 171 36.61 11.30 25.80
C ALA A 171 36.50 12.66 25.10
N GLN A 172 35.52 12.82 24.22
CA GLN A 172 35.26 14.10 23.54
C GLN A 172 34.79 15.18 24.53
N HIS A 173 33.93 14.83 25.48
CA HIS A 173 33.53 15.74 26.56
C HIS A 173 34.71 16.17 27.43
N ALA A 174 35.61 15.24 27.77
CA ALA A 174 36.82 15.55 28.54
C ALA A 174 37.78 16.47 27.77
N ALA A 175 37.92 16.27 26.45
CA ALA A 175 38.71 17.14 25.59
C ALA A 175 38.05 18.52 25.38
N ARG A 176 36.71 18.56 25.34
CA ARG A 176 35.92 19.77 25.13
C ARG A 176 34.68 19.77 26.03
N PRO A 177 34.74 20.38 27.23
CA PRO A 177 33.65 20.32 28.23
C PRO A 177 32.29 20.85 27.80
N THR A 178 32.21 21.54 26.66
CA THR A 178 30.96 22.05 26.09
C THR A 178 30.25 21.06 25.19
N ASP A 179 30.89 19.95 24.81
CA ASP A 179 30.27 18.85 24.08
C ASP A 179 29.62 17.92 25.12
N ILE A 180 28.35 18.15 25.48
CA ILE A 180 27.65 17.42 26.55
C ILE A 180 27.11 16.09 25.99
N PRO A 181 27.50 14.94 26.55
CA PRO A 181 27.03 13.64 26.10
C PRO A 181 25.62 13.36 26.59
N HIS A 182 24.76 12.97 25.67
CA HIS A 182 23.39 12.54 25.96
C HIS A 182 23.13 11.17 25.37
N ARG A 183 22.57 10.27 26.17
CA ARG A 183 22.15 8.94 25.70
C ARG A 183 20.93 9.10 24.79
N VAL A 184 20.96 8.47 23.61
CA VAL A 184 19.91 8.63 22.59
C VAL A 184 18.55 8.14 23.12
N GLY A 185 18.53 7.09 23.95
CA GLY A 185 17.31 6.61 24.61
C GLY A 185 16.67 7.62 25.56
N ASP A 186 17.47 8.51 26.18
CA ASP A 186 17.00 9.47 27.18
C ASP A 186 16.54 10.78 26.52
N LEU A 187 17.07 11.09 25.33
CA LEU A 187 16.62 12.19 24.47
C LEU A 187 15.35 11.88 23.68
N LYS A 188 14.55 10.89 24.10
CA LYS A 188 13.17 10.72 23.64
C LYS A 188 12.17 11.42 24.61
N PRO A 189 11.95 12.74 24.53
CA PRO A 189 10.62 13.28 24.80
C PRO A 189 9.70 12.85 23.65
N ALA A 190 8.43 12.52 23.95
CA ALA A 190 7.41 12.21 22.94
C ALA A 190 7.54 13.21 21.79
N SER A 191 8.02 12.73 20.64
CA SER A 191 8.55 13.61 19.61
C SER A 191 7.47 14.60 19.17
N GLN A 192 7.86 15.79 18.73
CA GLN A 192 6.96 16.68 17.98
C GLN A 192 6.20 15.93 16.88
N VAL A 193 6.78 14.87 16.33
CA VAL A 193 6.12 13.92 15.42
C VAL A 193 5.03 13.11 16.13
N MET A 194 5.25 12.52 17.31
CA MET A 194 4.21 11.83 18.08
C MET A 194 3.11 12.77 18.61
N LEU A 195 3.43 14.00 19.00
CA LEU A 195 2.43 15.00 19.39
C LEU A 195 1.63 15.49 18.18
N LYS A 196 2.27 15.69 17.02
CA LYS A 196 1.59 15.93 15.74
C LYS A 196 0.74 14.73 15.33
N GLU A 197 1.20 13.51 15.55
CA GLU A 197 0.47 12.29 15.20
C GLU A 197 -0.70 12.04 16.16
N ALA A 198 -0.54 12.31 17.45
CA ALA A 198 -1.63 12.31 18.42
C ALA A 198 -2.64 13.42 18.14
N ALA A 199 -2.18 14.63 17.77
CA ALA A 199 -3.06 15.71 17.35
C ALA A 199 -3.81 15.35 16.05
N LYS A 200 -3.15 14.71 15.09
CA LYS A 200 -3.79 14.14 13.89
C LYS A 200 -4.77 13.04 14.25
N GLN A 201 -4.46 12.15 15.20
CA GLN A 201 -5.40 11.11 15.64
C GLN A 201 -6.61 11.69 16.36
N VAL A 202 -6.44 12.72 17.20
CA VAL A 202 -7.54 13.45 17.84
C VAL A 202 -8.35 14.24 16.80
N ALA A 203 -7.69 14.86 15.81
CA ALA A 203 -8.35 15.53 14.69
C ALA A 203 -9.15 14.53 13.86
N ARG A 204 -8.56 13.39 13.47
CA ARG A 204 -9.24 12.27 12.80
C ARG A 204 -10.40 11.73 13.64
N ALA A 205 -10.27 11.61 14.96
CA ALA A 205 -11.36 11.15 15.82
C ALA A 205 -12.49 12.18 15.93
N LYS A 206 -12.16 13.48 15.98
CA LYS A 206 -13.14 14.58 15.94
C LYS A 206 -13.83 14.66 14.59
N GLU A 207 -13.09 14.53 13.50
CA GLU A 207 -13.57 14.47 12.13
C GLU A 207 -14.46 13.25 11.92
N GLN A 208 -14.03 12.06 12.34
CA GLN A 208 -14.88 10.86 12.32
C GLN A 208 -16.15 11.02 13.17
N ASN A 209 -16.10 11.73 14.30
CA ASN A 209 -17.27 12.03 15.10
C ASN A 209 -18.17 13.13 14.48
N ALA A 210 -17.59 14.06 13.72
CA ALA A 210 -18.32 15.06 12.94
C ALA A 210 -18.99 14.41 11.72
N ILE A 211 -18.27 13.57 10.97
CA ILE A 211 -18.77 12.75 9.87
C ILE A 211 -19.92 11.84 10.34
N LYS A 212 -19.80 11.21 11.52
CA LYS A 212 -20.91 10.42 12.11
C LYS A 212 -22.19 11.23 12.36
N LYS A 213 -22.08 12.55 12.50
CA LYS A 213 -23.21 13.47 12.73
C LYS A 213 -23.60 14.27 11.50
N ASP A 214 -22.80 14.21 10.44
CA ASP A 214 -23.04 14.95 9.21
C ASP A 214 -24.02 14.15 8.35
N PRO A 215 -25.25 14.64 8.13
CA PRO A 215 -26.22 13.95 7.28
C PRO A 215 -25.76 13.86 5.81
N THR A 216 -24.73 14.61 5.41
CA THR A 216 -24.13 14.57 4.08
C THR A 216 -22.99 13.58 3.94
N ALA A 217 -22.53 12.96 5.04
CA ALA A 217 -21.50 11.95 4.98
C ALA A 217 -22.00 10.73 4.20
N LEU A 218 -21.14 10.23 3.30
CA LEU A 218 -21.35 8.95 2.65
C LEU A 218 -21.65 7.86 3.68
N PRO A 219 -22.66 6.99 3.44
CA PRO A 219 -22.83 5.82 4.28
C PRO A 219 -21.53 5.02 4.24
N LYS A 220 -21.07 4.59 5.42
CA LYS A 220 -19.91 3.70 5.45
C LYS A 220 -20.25 2.46 4.63
N PRO A 221 -19.32 1.97 3.79
CA PRO A 221 -19.50 0.73 3.08
C PRO A 221 -20.05 -0.35 3.99
N THR A 222 -21.17 -0.94 3.60
CA THR A 222 -21.74 -2.07 4.32
C THR A 222 -20.87 -3.27 4.00
N ARG A 223 -19.80 -3.41 4.76
CA ARG A 223 -18.89 -4.54 4.65
C ARG A 223 -19.59 -5.79 5.18
N PRO A 224 -19.75 -6.85 4.38
CA PRO A 224 -20.34 -8.08 4.86
C PRO A 224 -19.43 -8.67 5.94
N ASP A 225 -20.04 -9.10 7.03
CA ASP A 225 -19.35 -9.91 8.03
C ASP A 225 -18.90 -11.21 7.35
N ILE A 226 -17.59 -11.48 7.38
CA ILE A 226 -16.99 -12.68 6.79
C ILE A 226 -17.69 -13.95 7.31
N LEU A 227 -18.15 -13.95 8.57
CA LEU A 227 -18.91 -15.05 9.17
C LEU A 227 -20.32 -15.16 8.59
N ALA A 228 -20.97 -14.04 8.29
CA ALA A 228 -22.32 -14.00 7.73
C ALA A 228 -22.37 -14.42 6.26
N LEU A 229 -21.24 -14.40 5.54
CA LEU A 229 -21.17 -14.83 4.15
C LEU A 229 -21.68 -16.27 3.93
N LYS A 230 -21.58 -17.17 4.92
CA LYS A 230 -22.11 -18.55 4.84
C LYS A 230 -23.64 -18.62 4.76
N ASP A 231 -24.31 -17.69 5.43
CA ASP A 231 -25.75 -17.78 5.67
C ASP A 231 -26.57 -16.96 4.66
N THR A 232 -25.92 -16.05 3.94
CA THR A 232 -26.54 -15.29 2.85
C THR A 232 -26.82 -16.19 1.65
N LYS A 233 -28.05 -16.13 1.14
CA LYS A 233 -28.42 -16.85 -0.09
C LYS A 233 -27.50 -16.40 -1.24
N ARG A 234 -26.94 -17.37 -1.96
CA ARG A 234 -26.18 -17.12 -3.19
C ARG A 234 -26.99 -16.24 -4.15
N PRO A 235 -26.39 -15.23 -4.78
CA PRO A 235 -27.05 -14.42 -5.79
C PRO A 235 -27.28 -15.28 -7.04
N ALA A 236 -28.41 -15.99 -7.07
CA ALA A 236 -28.67 -17.10 -8.00
C ALA A 236 -28.49 -16.73 -9.48
N GLY A 237 -28.76 -15.47 -9.86
CA GLY A 237 -28.54 -14.97 -11.21
C GLY A 237 -27.07 -14.85 -11.58
N LEU A 238 -26.26 -14.16 -10.75
CA LEU A 238 -24.83 -13.96 -11.03
C LEU A 238 -24.04 -15.25 -10.89
N TYR A 239 -24.30 -16.05 -9.86
CA TYR A 239 -23.59 -17.32 -9.65
C TYR A 239 -23.68 -18.24 -10.88
N ALA A 240 -24.84 -18.31 -11.53
CA ALA A 240 -25.05 -19.12 -12.72
C ALA A 240 -24.19 -18.68 -13.92
N LEU A 241 -23.80 -17.40 -13.99
CA LEU A 241 -22.90 -16.90 -15.04
C LEU A 241 -21.46 -17.41 -14.86
N PHE A 242 -21.03 -17.59 -13.61
CA PHE A 242 -19.67 -18.01 -13.26
C PHE A 242 -19.54 -19.53 -13.06
N SER A 243 -20.61 -20.23 -12.66
CA SER A 243 -20.55 -21.63 -12.23
C SER A 243 -20.10 -22.61 -13.32
N ASN A 244 -20.32 -22.26 -14.59
CA ASN A 244 -19.97 -23.12 -15.74
C ASN A 244 -18.60 -22.81 -16.34
N LYS A 245 -17.83 -21.88 -15.76
CA LYS A 245 -16.50 -21.52 -16.25
C LYS A 245 -15.44 -22.50 -15.74
N THR A 246 -14.36 -22.66 -16.49
CA THR A 246 -13.17 -23.37 -16.00
C THR A 246 -12.71 -22.70 -14.70
N HIS A 247 -12.22 -23.47 -13.72
CA HIS A 247 -11.84 -22.99 -12.39
C HIS A 247 -13.01 -22.51 -11.51
N SER A 248 -14.28 -22.66 -11.91
CA SER A 248 -15.41 -22.21 -11.09
C SER A 248 -15.48 -22.85 -9.69
N ASN A 249 -14.97 -24.08 -9.56
CA ASN A 249 -14.93 -24.85 -8.31
C ASN A 249 -13.62 -24.68 -7.53
N ASP A 250 -12.70 -23.84 -8.01
CA ASP A 250 -11.43 -23.57 -7.32
C ASP A 250 -11.72 -22.94 -5.95
N THR A 251 -10.96 -23.35 -4.94
CA THR A 251 -11.25 -22.95 -3.55
C THR A 251 -10.70 -21.56 -3.28
N VAL A 252 -11.55 -20.64 -2.86
CA VAL A 252 -11.17 -19.31 -2.38
C VAL A 252 -11.22 -19.29 -0.86
N MET A 253 -10.11 -18.92 -0.22
CA MET A 253 -10.03 -18.69 1.22
C MET A 253 -9.94 -17.20 1.51
N LEU A 254 -10.92 -16.69 2.26
CA LEU A 254 -10.93 -15.34 2.82
C LEU A 254 -10.46 -15.41 4.27
N VAL A 255 -9.49 -14.59 4.63
CA VAL A 255 -8.95 -14.48 5.99
C VAL A 255 -9.18 -13.06 6.49
N GLY A 256 -9.79 -12.92 7.65
CA GLY A 256 -9.95 -11.66 8.37
C GLY A 256 -9.62 -11.79 9.85
N ALA A 257 -9.83 -10.73 10.62
CA ALA A 257 -9.64 -10.73 12.07
C ALA A 257 -11.00 -10.75 12.79
N GLU A 258 -11.12 -11.51 13.87
CA GLU A 258 -12.34 -11.57 14.71
C GLU A 258 -12.69 -10.22 15.34
N SER A 259 -11.67 -9.39 15.61
CA SER A 259 -11.85 -8.01 16.08
C SER A 259 -12.42 -7.06 15.02
N GLU A 260 -12.28 -7.41 13.74
CA GLU A 260 -12.71 -6.62 12.57
C GLU A 260 -13.35 -7.56 11.53
N PRO A 261 -14.48 -8.21 11.84
CA PRO A 261 -15.06 -9.28 11.00
C PRO A 261 -15.49 -8.80 9.60
N ASN A 262 -15.56 -7.49 9.43
CA ASN A 262 -15.92 -6.80 8.20
C ASN A 262 -14.69 -6.47 7.32
N LYS A 263 -13.47 -6.80 7.76
CA LYS A 263 -12.24 -6.51 7.04
C LYS A 263 -11.59 -7.81 6.58
N ILE A 264 -11.39 -7.94 5.28
CA ILE A 264 -10.66 -9.04 4.67
C ILE A 264 -9.18 -8.65 4.64
N ASP A 265 -8.34 -9.41 5.34
CA ASP A 265 -6.89 -9.21 5.39
C ASP A 265 -6.18 -9.90 4.22
N THR A 266 -6.66 -11.08 3.81
CA THR A 266 -6.00 -11.89 2.80
C THR A 266 -7.01 -12.75 2.05
N ILE A 267 -6.86 -12.82 0.72
CA ILE A 267 -7.60 -13.71 -0.16
C ILE A 267 -6.60 -14.61 -0.89
N LEU A 268 -6.82 -15.92 -0.83
CA LEU A 268 -6.00 -16.92 -1.51
C LEU A 268 -6.86 -17.81 -2.39
N PHE A 269 -6.40 -18.10 -3.60
CA PHE A 269 -7.03 -19.06 -4.51
C PHE A 269 -6.25 -20.37 -4.50
N ASN A 270 -6.98 -21.48 -4.46
CA ASN A 270 -6.47 -22.84 -4.28
C ASN A 270 -5.35 -22.95 -3.23
N PRO A 271 -5.57 -22.46 -1.99
CA PRO A 271 -4.51 -22.48 -0.99
C PRO A 271 -4.12 -23.92 -0.66
N ASP A 272 -2.82 -24.17 -0.55
CA ASP A 272 -2.31 -25.45 -0.11
C ASP A 272 -2.60 -25.70 1.39
N GLU A 273 -2.41 -26.94 1.83
CA GLU A 273 -2.67 -27.33 3.23
C GLU A 273 -1.85 -26.49 4.22
N TRP A 274 -0.62 -26.11 3.86
CA TRP A 274 0.23 -25.28 4.70
C TRP A 274 -0.31 -23.85 4.85
N GLN A 275 -0.80 -23.24 3.76
CA GLN A 275 -1.43 -21.91 3.79
C GLN A 275 -2.72 -21.91 4.61
N PHE A 276 -3.52 -22.99 4.51
CA PHE A 276 -4.68 -23.22 5.36
C PHE A 276 -4.29 -23.31 6.84
N GLU A 277 -3.36 -24.19 7.20
CA GLU A 277 -2.92 -24.40 8.58
C GLU A 277 -2.31 -23.12 9.17
N LYS A 278 -1.46 -22.43 8.40
CA LYS A 278 -0.85 -21.16 8.80
C LYS A 278 -1.91 -20.11 9.11
N SER A 279 -2.93 -19.98 8.26
CA SER A 279 -4.01 -19.01 8.48
C SER A 279 -4.85 -19.40 9.70
N ARG A 280 -5.13 -20.70 9.88
CA ARG A 280 -5.91 -21.22 11.01
C ARG A 280 -5.21 -21.06 12.35
N ASN A 281 -3.89 -21.14 12.35
CA ASN A 281 -3.06 -20.99 13.54
C ASN A 281 -2.81 -19.52 13.92
N ARG A 282 -3.26 -18.55 13.12
CA ARG A 282 -3.19 -17.11 13.46
C ARG A 282 -4.25 -16.81 14.55
N PRO A 283 -3.84 -16.39 15.77
CA PRO A 283 -4.79 -16.11 16.85
C PRO A 283 -5.80 -15.03 16.45
N GLY A 284 -7.09 -15.29 16.69
CA GLY A 284 -8.18 -14.38 16.33
C GLY A 284 -8.43 -14.26 14.82
N ALA A 285 -7.91 -15.16 13.99
CA ALA A 285 -8.23 -15.18 12.57
C ALA A 285 -9.60 -15.82 12.31
N VAL A 286 -10.40 -15.17 11.48
CA VAL A 286 -11.65 -15.70 10.93
C VAL A 286 -11.36 -16.18 9.51
N ILE A 287 -11.72 -17.43 9.22
CA ILE A 287 -11.51 -18.04 7.90
C ILE A 287 -12.85 -18.44 7.30
N GLN A 288 -13.07 -17.99 6.07
CA GLN A 288 -14.19 -18.37 5.23
C GLN A 288 -13.67 -19.00 3.95
N THR A 289 -14.31 -20.09 3.51
CA THR A 289 -14.02 -20.74 2.23
C THR A 289 -15.25 -20.73 1.34
N MET A 290 -15.06 -20.48 0.05
CA MET A 290 -16.09 -20.58 -0.98
C MET A 290 -15.47 -21.02 -2.30
N ASP A 291 -16.29 -21.34 -3.30
CA ASP A 291 -15.79 -21.58 -4.65
C ASP A 291 -15.55 -20.25 -5.41
N LEU A 292 -14.69 -20.25 -6.43
CA LEU A 292 -14.32 -19.05 -7.19
C LEU A 292 -15.52 -18.40 -7.90
N ALA A 293 -16.49 -19.21 -8.34
CA ALA A 293 -17.73 -18.69 -8.92
C ALA A 293 -18.58 -17.93 -7.88
N GLU A 294 -18.69 -18.44 -6.66
CA GLU A 294 -19.37 -17.79 -5.55
C GLU A 294 -18.67 -16.49 -5.19
N PHE A 295 -17.34 -16.52 -5.06
CA PHE A 295 -16.54 -15.33 -4.79
C PHE A 295 -16.75 -14.24 -5.85
N ALA A 296 -16.60 -14.57 -7.13
CA ALA A 296 -16.77 -13.62 -8.23
C ALA A 296 -18.19 -13.03 -8.27
N SER A 297 -19.21 -13.85 -8.04
CA SER A 297 -20.61 -13.41 -8.01
C SER A 297 -20.93 -12.42 -6.88
N ARG A 298 -20.07 -12.36 -5.85
CA ARG A 298 -20.22 -11.51 -4.66
C ARG A 298 -19.16 -10.43 -4.54
N TYR A 299 -18.23 -10.33 -5.49
CA TYR A 299 -17.12 -9.38 -5.44
C TYR A 299 -17.60 -7.93 -5.26
N TRP A 300 -18.74 -7.58 -5.86
CA TRP A 300 -19.38 -6.27 -5.69
C TRP A 300 -19.79 -5.96 -4.24
N GLU A 301 -20.09 -6.98 -3.42
CA GLU A 301 -20.44 -6.87 -2.00
C GLU A 301 -19.21 -6.72 -1.09
N MET A 302 -17.98 -6.92 -1.57
CA MET A 302 -16.79 -7.02 -0.72
C MET A 302 -15.87 -5.79 -0.91
N PRO A 303 -15.98 -4.76 -0.06
CA PRO A 303 -15.06 -3.62 -0.10
C PRO A 303 -13.61 -4.05 0.10
N ASP A 304 -12.70 -3.40 -0.62
CA ASP A 304 -11.24 -3.65 -0.54
C ASP A 304 -10.78 -5.09 -0.88
N ALA A 305 -11.63 -5.94 -1.48
CA ALA A 305 -11.27 -7.35 -1.75
C ALA A 305 -10.02 -7.50 -2.62
N HIS A 306 -9.85 -6.66 -3.65
CA HIS A 306 -8.62 -6.64 -4.47
C HIS A 306 -7.37 -6.33 -3.67
N ARG A 307 -7.44 -5.43 -2.69
CA ARG A 307 -6.30 -5.09 -1.82
C ARG A 307 -5.87 -6.24 -0.91
N ALA A 308 -6.78 -7.18 -0.63
CA ALA A 308 -6.49 -8.39 0.11
C ALA A 308 -5.87 -9.49 -0.76
N MET A 309 -5.76 -9.29 -2.09
CA MET A 309 -5.13 -10.22 -3.02
C MET A 309 -3.67 -9.86 -3.28
N SER A 310 -2.85 -10.88 -3.50
CA SER A 310 -1.56 -10.69 -4.19
C SER A 310 -1.81 -10.40 -5.67
N TYR A 311 -0.84 -9.79 -6.37
CA TYR A 311 -0.95 -9.56 -7.81
C TYR A 311 -1.25 -10.85 -8.60
N ASN A 312 -0.56 -11.96 -8.30
CA ASN A 312 -0.83 -13.25 -8.95
C ASN A 312 -2.24 -13.78 -8.70
N THR A 313 -2.82 -13.49 -7.52
CA THR A 313 -4.20 -13.87 -7.20
C THR A 313 -5.19 -12.98 -7.96
N TRP A 314 -4.87 -11.70 -8.12
CA TRP A 314 -5.65 -10.76 -8.93
C TRP A 314 -5.66 -11.14 -10.41
N GLU A 315 -4.52 -11.49 -10.99
CA GLU A 315 -4.40 -12.00 -12.37
C GLU A 315 -5.33 -13.20 -12.59
N GLN A 316 -5.26 -14.21 -11.72
CA GLN A 316 -6.15 -15.38 -11.80
C GLN A 316 -7.63 -15.01 -11.68
N PHE A 317 -7.94 -13.98 -10.88
CA PHE A 317 -9.30 -13.47 -10.76
C PHE A 317 -9.75 -12.80 -12.06
N ILE A 318 -8.92 -11.95 -12.67
CA ILE A 318 -9.19 -11.29 -13.94
C ILE A 318 -9.41 -12.31 -15.06
N GLU A 319 -8.49 -13.28 -15.23
CA GLU A 319 -8.62 -14.36 -16.21
C GLU A 319 -9.93 -15.15 -16.06
N PHE A 320 -10.40 -15.32 -14.82
CA PHE A 320 -11.66 -16.01 -14.54
C PHE A 320 -12.89 -15.18 -14.88
N VAL A 321 -12.90 -13.87 -14.55
CA VAL A 321 -14.09 -13.02 -14.71
C VAL A 321 -14.22 -12.41 -16.09
N GLU A 322 -13.11 -12.15 -16.79
CA GLU A 322 -13.08 -11.49 -18.11
C GLU A 322 -14.11 -12.11 -19.09
N PRO A 323 -14.12 -13.44 -19.34
CA PRO A 323 -15.03 -14.01 -20.33
C PRO A 323 -16.51 -13.85 -19.95
N VAL A 324 -16.82 -13.71 -18.66
CA VAL A 324 -18.20 -13.48 -18.19
C VAL A 324 -18.61 -12.03 -18.44
N LEU A 325 -17.72 -11.08 -18.13
CA LEU A 325 -17.96 -9.65 -18.31
C LEU A 325 -18.14 -9.30 -19.80
N GLU A 326 -17.33 -9.92 -20.68
CA GLU A 326 -17.42 -9.73 -22.13
C GLU A 326 -18.71 -10.33 -22.73
N GLN A 327 -19.10 -11.53 -22.29
CA GLN A 327 -20.25 -12.26 -22.87
C GLN A 327 -21.61 -11.75 -22.39
N ASN A 328 -21.66 -10.96 -21.30
CA ASN A 328 -22.90 -10.55 -20.66
C ASN A 328 -22.95 -9.04 -20.32
N PRO A 329 -22.66 -8.13 -21.27
CA PRO A 329 -22.58 -6.69 -20.99
C PRO A 329 -23.89 -6.14 -20.39
N ASP A 330 -25.04 -6.56 -20.93
CA ASP A 330 -26.36 -6.13 -20.49
C ASP A 330 -26.69 -6.46 -19.02
N GLN A 331 -26.01 -7.45 -18.42
CA GLN A 331 -26.21 -7.81 -17.00
C GLN A 331 -25.52 -6.82 -16.05
N PHE A 332 -24.56 -6.05 -16.57
CA PHE A 332 -23.74 -5.12 -15.79
C PHE A 332 -23.92 -3.66 -16.18
N ASP A 333 -24.56 -3.37 -17.32
CA ASP A 333 -24.81 -2.01 -17.82
C ASP A 333 -26.03 -1.34 -17.13
N GLY A 334 -26.17 -1.52 -15.81
CA GLY A 334 -27.28 -1.00 -15.01
C GLY A 334 -27.33 0.53 -14.91
N HIS A 335 -28.18 1.03 -13.99
CA HIS A 335 -28.35 2.46 -13.67
C HIS A 335 -27.12 3.12 -13.00
N LEU A 336 -25.92 2.65 -13.30
CA LEU A 336 -24.70 3.37 -12.96
C LEU A 336 -24.69 4.71 -13.71
N PRO A 337 -24.38 5.81 -13.01
CA PRO A 337 -24.07 7.07 -13.67
C PRO A 337 -23.01 6.82 -14.74
N MET A 338 -23.23 7.38 -15.94
CA MET A 338 -22.30 7.22 -17.07
C MET A 338 -20.86 7.58 -16.69
N ALA A 339 -20.69 8.55 -15.78
CA ALA A 339 -19.40 8.97 -15.26
C ALA A 339 -18.63 7.85 -14.58
N LEU A 340 -19.30 6.98 -13.81
CA LEU A 340 -18.65 5.91 -13.04
C LEU A 340 -18.32 4.68 -13.90
N GLY A 341 -19.23 4.28 -14.80
CA GLY A 341 -19.12 3.05 -15.59
C GLY A 341 -18.75 3.27 -17.05
N ASN A 342 -19.76 3.59 -17.88
CA ASN A 342 -19.65 3.55 -19.35
C ASN A 342 -18.52 4.41 -19.94
N ASN A 343 -18.15 5.50 -19.25
CA ASN A 343 -17.07 6.40 -19.65
C ASN A 343 -15.86 6.30 -18.71
N LEU A 344 -15.57 5.12 -18.15
CA LEU A 344 -14.38 4.89 -17.34
C LEU A 344 -13.13 4.75 -18.24
N PRO A 345 -12.17 5.70 -18.22
CA PRO A 345 -10.93 5.54 -18.96
C PRO A 345 -10.01 4.50 -18.28
N SER A 346 -9.29 3.70 -19.06
CA SER A 346 -8.36 2.68 -18.52
C SER A 346 -7.12 3.29 -17.87
N ASP A 347 -6.75 4.52 -18.21
CA ASP A 347 -5.63 5.27 -17.64
C ASP A 347 -6.08 6.28 -16.57
N LEU A 348 -7.22 6.04 -15.91
CA LEU A 348 -7.71 6.88 -14.83
C LEU A 348 -6.65 7.01 -13.72
N PRO A 349 -6.42 8.20 -13.13
CA PRO A 349 -5.50 8.35 -12.02
C PRO A 349 -5.89 7.43 -10.85
N PRO A 350 -4.94 6.70 -10.21
CA PRO A 350 -5.24 5.71 -9.18
C PRO A 350 -6.04 6.28 -7.99
N ARG A 351 -5.77 7.54 -7.63
CA ARG A 351 -6.54 8.25 -6.60
C ARG A 351 -8.02 8.40 -6.96
N VAL A 352 -8.32 8.72 -8.22
CA VAL A 352 -9.71 8.85 -8.69
C VAL A 352 -10.36 7.48 -8.76
N ALA A 353 -9.63 6.46 -9.22
CA ALA A 353 -10.12 5.08 -9.22
C ALA A 353 -10.53 4.61 -7.82
N GLN A 354 -9.69 4.91 -6.81
CA GLN A 354 -9.99 4.65 -5.41
C GLN A 354 -11.25 5.38 -4.92
N GLN A 355 -11.38 6.68 -5.21
CA GLN A 355 -12.57 7.46 -4.81
C GLN A 355 -13.86 6.87 -5.40
N ARG A 356 -13.82 6.43 -6.66
CA ARG A 356 -14.94 5.76 -7.31
C ARG A 356 -15.24 4.39 -6.68
N LEU A 357 -14.21 3.61 -6.31
CA LEU A 357 -14.40 2.36 -5.58
C LEU A 357 -15.09 2.57 -4.24
N GLU A 358 -14.66 3.58 -3.47
CA GLU A 358 -15.28 3.93 -2.18
C GLU A 358 -16.76 4.28 -2.34
N LEU A 359 -17.14 4.96 -3.43
CA LEU A 359 -18.52 5.25 -3.77
C LEU A 359 -19.32 3.98 -4.13
N LEU A 360 -18.75 3.09 -4.96
CA LEU A 360 -19.40 1.81 -5.31
C LEU A 360 -19.55 0.89 -4.08
N ASP A 361 -18.63 0.97 -3.13
CA ASP A 361 -18.66 0.23 -1.88
C ASP A 361 -19.66 0.81 -0.86
N ALA A 362 -19.90 2.12 -0.91
CA ALA A 362 -20.94 2.80 -0.13
C ALA A 362 -22.35 2.46 -0.63
N PHE A 363 -22.52 2.22 -1.94
CA PHE A 363 -23.79 1.87 -2.58
C PHE A 363 -23.64 0.62 -3.45
N PRO A 364 -23.39 -0.55 -2.84
CA PRO A 364 -23.10 -1.77 -3.59
C PRO A 364 -24.37 -2.25 -4.32
N THR A 365 -24.27 -2.40 -5.63
CA THR A 365 -25.28 -3.05 -6.47
C THR A 365 -24.62 -4.12 -7.32
N ARG A 366 -25.39 -5.13 -7.75
CA ARG A 366 -24.87 -6.18 -8.64
C ARG A 366 -24.39 -5.62 -9.98
N GLU A 367 -25.01 -4.55 -10.45
CA GLU A 367 -24.64 -3.84 -11.68
C GLU A 367 -23.27 -3.14 -11.53
N ASN A 368 -22.82 -2.86 -10.31
CA ASN A 368 -21.48 -2.34 -10.05
C ASN A 368 -20.35 -3.33 -10.36
N LEU A 369 -20.63 -4.63 -10.52
CA LEU A 369 -19.59 -5.66 -10.57
C LEU A 369 -18.52 -5.37 -11.63
N LYS A 370 -18.92 -5.12 -12.89
CA LYS A 370 -18.01 -4.84 -14.00
C LYS A 370 -17.15 -3.62 -13.74
N THR A 371 -17.79 -2.50 -13.41
CA THR A 371 -17.11 -1.22 -13.12
C THR A 371 -16.16 -1.35 -11.92
N LYS A 372 -16.56 -2.10 -10.88
CA LYS A 372 -15.71 -2.34 -9.71
C LYS A 372 -14.48 -3.15 -10.08
N VAL A 373 -14.61 -4.21 -10.89
CA VAL A 373 -13.45 -4.98 -11.38
C VAL A 373 -12.50 -4.08 -12.18
N GLN A 374 -13.03 -3.26 -13.09
CA GLN A 374 -12.23 -2.31 -13.89
C GLN A 374 -11.49 -1.29 -13.02
N LEU A 375 -12.15 -0.69 -12.04
CA LEU A 375 -11.52 0.27 -11.12
C LEU A 375 -10.50 -0.39 -10.19
N SER A 376 -10.81 -1.58 -9.67
CA SER A 376 -9.86 -2.38 -8.89
C SER A 376 -8.63 -2.72 -9.71
N ASP A 377 -8.77 -2.99 -11.00
CA ASP A 377 -7.63 -3.28 -11.87
C ASP A 377 -6.70 -2.09 -12.05
N ILE A 378 -7.25 -0.88 -12.24
CA ILE A 378 -6.48 0.37 -12.28
C ILE A 378 -5.69 0.57 -10.99
N GLU A 379 -6.32 0.31 -9.84
CA GLU A 379 -5.64 0.42 -8.55
C GLU A 379 -4.55 -0.66 -8.37
N MET A 380 -4.82 -1.90 -8.75
CA MET A 380 -3.87 -3.01 -8.64
C MET A 380 -2.66 -2.81 -9.56
N ALA A 381 -2.89 -2.41 -10.82
CA ALA A 381 -1.85 -2.02 -11.76
C ALA A 381 -0.93 -0.95 -11.15
N SER A 382 -1.50 0.10 -10.56
CA SER A 382 -0.72 1.15 -9.89
C SER A 382 0.03 0.66 -8.65
N LEU A 383 -0.58 -0.21 -7.83
CA LEU A 383 0.01 -0.68 -6.57
C LEU A 383 1.23 -1.57 -6.82
N TYR A 384 1.19 -2.37 -7.89
CA TYR A 384 2.23 -3.34 -8.22
C TYR A 384 3.18 -2.88 -9.34
N GLY A 385 2.90 -1.73 -9.98
CA GLY A 385 3.73 -1.20 -11.08
C GLY A 385 3.55 -1.96 -12.40
N GLU A 386 2.37 -2.54 -12.60
CA GLU A 386 1.99 -3.38 -13.74
C GLU A 386 1.02 -2.62 -14.66
N PRO A 387 0.85 -3.03 -15.93
CA PRO A 387 -0.12 -2.40 -16.83
C PRO A 387 -1.57 -2.78 -16.46
N VAL A 388 -2.51 -1.92 -16.82
CA VAL A 388 -3.96 -2.20 -16.73
C VAL A 388 -4.36 -3.23 -17.78
N HIS A 389 -5.25 -4.15 -17.43
CA HIS A 389 -5.84 -5.15 -18.32
C HIS A 389 -6.85 -4.52 -19.27
N GLU A 390 -6.39 -3.89 -20.35
CA GLU A 390 -7.27 -3.20 -21.31
C GLU A 390 -8.41 -4.07 -21.87
N HIS A 391 -8.25 -5.39 -21.90
CA HIS A 391 -9.27 -6.32 -22.40
C HIS A 391 -10.54 -6.41 -21.53
N ILE A 392 -10.48 -6.06 -20.23
CA ILE A 392 -11.69 -5.99 -19.39
C ILE A 392 -12.46 -4.67 -19.59
N PHE A 393 -11.95 -3.76 -20.44
CA PHE A 393 -12.60 -2.51 -20.80
C PHE A 393 -13.29 -2.61 -22.16
N ALA A 394 -14.43 -1.94 -22.30
CA ALA A 394 -15.08 -1.80 -23.60
C ALA A 394 -14.21 -0.95 -24.54
N PRO A 395 -14.25 -1.15 -25.86
CA PRO A 395 -13.49 -0.33 -26.81
C PRO A 395 -13.77 1.19 -26.68
N SER A 396 -14.99 1.58 -26.28
CA SER A 396 -15.37 2.98 -26.00
C SER A 396 -14.82 3.54 -24.69
N GLN A 397 -14.32 2.69 -23.80
CA GLN A 397 -13.67 3.07 -22.54
C GLN A 397 -12.16 3.30 -22.74
N LEU A 398 -11.56 2.68 -23.77
CA LEU A 398 -10.15 2.89 -24.11
C LEU A 398 -9.90 4.26 -24.76
N VAL A 399 -10.92 4.87 -25.37
CA VAL A 399 -10.83 6.19 -26.02
C VAL A 399 -12.14 6.96 -25.81
N PRO A 400 -12.12 8.21 -25.29
CA PRO A 400 -10.93 8.98 -24.93
C PRO A 400 -10.33 8.54 -23.59
N THR A 401 -8.99 8.47 -23.55
CA THR A 401 -8.19 8.28 -22.33
C THR A 401 -8.36 9.48 -21.39
N TRP A 402 -7.98 9.34 -20.11
CA TRP A 402 -7.88 10.45 -19.17
C TRP A 402 -6.95 11.53 -19.71
N HIS A 403 -5.82 11.15 -20.30
CA HIS A 403 -4.91 12.09 -20.94
C HIS A 403 -5.55 12.81 -22.14
N ASP A 404 -6.35 12.14 -22.95
CA ASP A 404 -7.10 12.77 -24.03
C ASP A 404 -8.12 13.78 -23.50
N ARG A 405 -8.79 13.46 -22.38
CA ARG A 405 -9.69 14.41 -21.69
C ARG A 405 -8.93 15.64 -21.21
N LEU A 406 -7.78 15.45 -20.54
CA LEU A 406 -6.93 16.56 -20.13
C LEU A 406 -6.51 17.42 -21.33
N ASN A 407 -6.09 16.78 -22.44
CA ASN A 407 -5.72 17.50 -23.66
C ASN A 407 -6.91 18.26 -24.26
N SER A 408 -8.12 17.72 -24.20
CA SER A 408 -9.32 18.41 -24.70
C SER A 408 -9.66 19.68 -23.90
N TYR A 409 -9.29 19.72 -22.61
CA TYR A 409 -9.44 20.91 -21.76
C TYR A 409 -8.22 21.84 -21.79
N ALA A 410 -7.09 21.41 -22.34
CA ALA A 410 -5.87 22.22 -22.33
C ALA A 410 -6.02 23.54 -23.10
N ASP A 411 -6.86 23.56 -24.15
CA ASP A 411 -7.17 24.75 -24.94
C ASP A 411 -8.35 25.57 -24.38
N ASP A 412 -9.11 25.01 -23.42
CA ASP A 412 -10.30 25.62 -22.81
C ASP A 412 -10.32 25.38 -21.29
N MET A 413 -9.30 25.89 -20.60
CA MET A 413 -9.25 25.86 -19.13
C MET A 413 -10.43 26.63 -18.54
N GLY A 414 -10.87 27.72 -19.17
CA GLY A 414 -12.01 28.52 -18.72
C GLY A 414 -13.29 27.69 -18.61
N GLY A 415 -13.62 26.91 -19.64
CA GLY A 415 -14.76 26.00 -19.61
C GLY A 415 -14.63 24.88 -18.56
N LEU A 416 -13.41 24.45 -18.22
CA LEU A 416 -13.19 23.49 -17.13
C LEU A 416 -13.46 24.11 -15.75
N TYR A 417 -13.02 25.35 -15.49
CA TYR A 417 -13.34 26.07 -14.25
C TYR A 417 -14.84 26.34 -14.14
N GLU A 418 -15.48 26.85 -15.21
CA GLU A 418 -16.93 27.09 -15.22
C GLU A 418 -17.71 25.80 -14.89
N LYS A 419 -17.30 24.67 -15.49
CA LYS A 419 -17.88 23.37 -15.18
C LYS A 419 -17.66 22.96 -13.72
N ALA A 420 -16.47 23.18 -13.17
CA ALA A 420 -16.16 22.88 -11.77
C ALA A 420 -17.04 23.70 -10.83
N ASP A 421 -17.20 25.00 -11.09
CA ASP A 421 -18.04 25.91 -10.31
C ASP A 421 -19.53 25.52 -10.38
N MET A 422 -20.03 25.17 -11.57
CA MET A 422 -21.40 24.66 -11.72
C MET A 422 -21.64 23.39 -10.90
N ILE A 423 -20.66 22.48 -10.85
CA ILE A 423 -20.76 21.26 -10.04
C ILE A 423 -20.72 21.62 -8.55
N LEU A 424 -19.83 22.51 -8.14
CA LEU A 424 -19.70 22.96 -6.74
C LEU A 424 -20.99 23.60 -6.23
N ASP A 425 -21.64 24.45 -7.03
CA ASP A 425 -22.96 25.01 -6.69
C ASP A 425 -24.01 23.90 -6.53
N GLY A 426 -24.05 22.93 -7.45
CA GLY A 426 -24.95 21.77 -7.33
C GLY A 426 -24.69 20.92 -6.08
N VAL A 427 -23.41 20.72 -5.72
CA VAL A 427 -23.01 20.04 -4.48
C VAL A 427 -23.51 20.82 -3.26
N ARG A 428 -23.35 22.16 -3.25
CA ARG A 428 -23.81 23.02 -2.16
C ARG A 428 -25.32 22.91 -1.97
N ASP A 429 -26.08 23.03 -3.05
CA ASP A 429 -27.54 22.97 -3.05
C ASP A 429 -28.05 21.62 -2.55
N MET A 430 -27.47 20.51 -3.02
CA MET A 430 -27.83 19.17 -2.55
C MET A 430 -27.47 18.95 -1.07
N SER A 431 -26.30 19.42 -0.63
CA SER A 431 -25.88 19.37 0.77
C SER A 431 -26.85 20.16 1.67
N GLU A 432 -27.26 21.35 1.25
CA GLU A 432 -28.23 22.17 1.98
C GLU A 432 -29.61 21.52 2.03
N ALA A 433 -30.07 20.92 0.93
CA ALA A 433 -31.31 20.16 0.89
C ALA A 433 -31.28 18.95 1.86
N ILE A 434 -30.19 18.19 1.89
CA ILE A 434 -29.99 17.07 2.82
C ILE A 434 -29.99 17.56 4.27
N LYS A 435 -29.25 18.64 4.57
CA LYS A 435 -29.18 19.23 5.91
C LYS A 435 -30.54 19.75 6.38
N THR A 436 -31.31 20.39 5.49
CA THR A 436 -32.66 20.88 5.79
C THR A 436 -33.61 19.73 6.12
N LYS A 437 -33.61 18.66 5.32
CA LYS A 437 -34.39 17.45 5.59
C LYS A 437 -34.04 16.82 6.93
N ALA A 438 -32.74 16.63 7.19
CA ALA A 438 -32.26 16.08 8.45
C ALA A 438 -32.64 16.96 9.66
N ALA A 439 -32.55 18.29 9.53
CA ALA A 439 -32.93 19.23 10.59
C ALA A 439 -34.45 19.20 10.90
N ASN A 440 -35.28 18.91 9.91
CA ASN A 440 -36.73 18.72 10.07
C ASN A 440 -37.09 17.33 10.63
N GLY A 441 -36.11 16.43 10.81
CA GLY A 441 -36.36 15.04 11.18
C GLY A 441 -36.97 14.21 10.05
N GLU A 442 -36.88 14.66 8.80
CA GLU A 442 -37.27 13.89 7.63
C GLU A 442 -36.18 12.86 7.29
N ASP A 443 -36.59 11.69 6.80
CA ASP A 443 -35.66 10.71 6.24
C ASP A 443 -35.03 11.26 4.96
N VAL A 444 -33.72 11.07 4.81
CA VAL A 444 -32.97 11.55 3.65
C VAL A 444 -32.86 10.40 2.66
N PRO A 445 -33.49 10.49 1.46
CA PRO A 445 -33.46 9.42 0.47
C PRO A 445 -32.02 9.06 0.09
N ASP A 446 -31.72 7.75 0.00
CA ASP A 446 -30.38 7.29 -0.38
C ASP A 446 -30.00 7.73 -1.80
N ASP A 447 -30.97 7.86 -2.72
CA ASP A 447 -30.75 8.42 -4.05
C ASP A 447 -30.18 9.84 -4.02
N LEU A 448 -30.61 10.67 -3.04
CA LEU A 448 -30.10 12.04 -2.88
C LEU A 448 -28.68 12.05 -2.31
N LYS A 449 -28.36 11.14 -1.36
CA LYS A 449 -27.00 10.97 -0.85
C LYS A 449 -26.06 10.44 -1.94
N TYR A 450 -26.54 9.50 -2.74
CA TYR A 450 -25.81 8.95 -3.87
C TYR A 450 -25.52 10.03 -4.92
N ALA A 451 -26.53 10.82 -5.29
CA ALA A 451 -26.37 11.96 -6.20
C ALA A 451 -25.36 12.99 -5.68
N LEU A 452 -25.45 13.37 -4.40
CA LEU A 452 -24.47 14.26 -3.76
C LEU A 452 -23.05 13.70 -3.89
N ALA A 453 -22.86 12.43 -3.57
CA ALA A 453 -21.55 11.82 -3.59
C ALA A 453 -20.96 11.68 -5.01
N ILE A 454 -21.79 11.40 -6.02
CA ILE A 454 -21.37 11.43 -7.43
C ILE A 454 -20.91 12.83 -7.81
N SER A 455 -21.65 13.87 -7.41
CA SER A 455 -21.28 15.25 -7.73
C SER A 455 -20.00 15.69 -7.02
N GLN A 456 -19.82 15.33 -5.75
CA GLN A 456 -18.55 15.56 -5.03
C GLN A 456 -17.37 14.84 -5.71
N GLN A 457 -17.57 13.59 -6.10
CA GLN A 457 -16.57 12.82 -6.82
C GLN A 457 -16.24 13.45 -8.19
N THR A 458 -17.24 13.96 -8.90
CA THR A 458 -17.04 14.68 -10.18
C THR A 458 -16.32 16.01 -9.97
N GLN A 459 -16.58 16.70 -8.86
CA GLN A 459 -15.86 17.91 -8.47
C GLN A 459 -14.38 17.62 -8.22
N ASP A 460 -14.08 16.59 -7.41
CA ASP A 460 -12.71 16.15 -7.14
C ASP A 460 -11.94 15.80 -8.43
N GLU A 461 -12.63 15.21 -9.43
CA GLU A 461 -12.06 14.95 -10.75
C GLU A 461 -11.72 16.24 -11.49
N CYS A 462 -12.64 17.21 -11.52
CA CYS A 462 -12.40 18.52 -12.12
C CYS A 462 -11.20 19.22 -11.48
N ASP A 463 -11.12 19.23 -10.15
CA ASP A 463 -10.02 19.84 -9.40
C ASP A 463 -8.68 19.17 -9.74
N LEU A 464 -8.65 17.83 -9.82
CA LEU A 464 -7.44 17.09 -10.22
C LEU A 464 -7.03 17.36 -11.67
N MET A 465 -8.00 17.54 -12.58
CA MET A 465 -7.73 17.93 -13.96
C MET A 465 -7.11 19.33 -14.03
N ILE A 466 -7.68 20.29 -13.29
CA ILE A 466 -7.15 21.66 -13.17
C ILE A 466 -5.71 21.63 -12.65
N GLU A 467 -5.46 20.96 -11.52
CA GLU A 467 -4.13 20.82 -10.93
C GLU A 467 -3.12 20.23 -11.93
N SER A 468 -3.55 19.19 -12.67
CA SER A 468 -2.71 18.54 -13.68
C SER A 468 -2.34 19.47 -14.83
N LEU A 469 -3.29 20.28 -15.29
CA LEU A 469 -3.09 21.23 -16.39
C LEU A 469 -2.25 22.44 -15.97
N GLU A 470 -2.49 23.01 -14.79
CA GLU A 470 -1.66 24.06 -14.20
C GLU A 470 -0.22 23.59 -14.01
N SER A 471 -0.05 22.38 -13.46
CA SER A 471 1.27 21.75 -13.27
C SER A 471 2.00 21.56 -14.59
N ARG A 472 1.28 21.20 -15.67
CA ARG A 472 1.83 21.09 -17.03
C ARG A 472 2.22 22.46 -17.59
N ALA A 473 1.37 23.48 -17.46
CA ALA A 473 1.64 24.84 -17.91
C ALA A 473 2.89 25.41 -17.20
N ASN A 474 3.00 25.21 -15.89
CA ASN A 474 4.17 25.61 -15.09
C ASN A 474 5.46 24.91 -15.55
N ARG A 475 5.41 23.62 -15.87
CA ARG A 475 6.59 22.92 -16.44
C ARG A 475 6.97 23.47 -17.82
N GLN A 476 6.00 23.89 -18.63
CA GLN A 476 6.27 24.47 -19.95
C GLN A 476 6.91 25.86 -19.84
N THR A 477 6.44 26.71 -18.92
CA THR A 477 7.04 28.03 -18.67
C THR A 477 8.46 27.93 -18.11
N MET A 478 8.76 26.92 -17.28
CA MET A 478 10.14 26.64 -16.83
C MET A 478 11.06 26.21 -17.97
N LYS A 479 10.55 25.44 -18.95
CA LYS A 479 11.34 25.00 -20.12
C LYS A 479 11.52 26.10 -21.16
N ASN A 480 10.54 26.99 -21.28
CA ASN A 480 10.57 28.12 -22.20
C ASN A 480 10.11 29.39 -21.46
N PRO A 481 11.06 30.17 -20.89
CA PRO A 481 10.74 31.40 -20.17
C PRO A 481 10.01 32.45 -21.02
N SER A 482 10.05 32.31 -22.36
CA SER A 482 9.34 33.18 -23.31
C SER A 482 7.93 32.69 -23.64
N ALA A 483 7.51 31.52 -23.15
CA ALA A 483 6.12 31.08 -23.29
C ALA A 483 5.21 32.03 -22.48
N PRO A 484 4.02 32.40 -23.00
CA PRO A 484 3.07 33.20 -22.24
C PRO A 484 2.78 32.49 -20.92
N ARG A 485 2.90 33.23 -19.80
CA ARG A 485 2.45 32.71 -18.50
C ARG A 485 0.94 32.61 -18.56
N TYR A 486 0.43 31.43 -18.25
CA TYR A 486 -0.98 31.28 -17.93
C TYR A 486 -1.19 31.96 -16.58
N GLU A 487 -1.96 33.04 -16.57
CA GLU A 487 -2.50 33.63 -15.35
C GLU A 487 -3.89 33.01 -15.16
N PRO A 488 -4.14 32.29 -14.05
CA PRO A 488 -5.47 31.78 -13.75
C PRO A 488 -6.47 32.95 -13.77
N PRO A 489 -7.71 32.76 -14.25
CA PRO A 489 -8.72 33.80 -14.20
C PRO A 489 -8.82 34.32 -12.77
N HIS A 490 -8.60 35.62 -12.57
CA HIS A 490 -8.68 36.22 -11.25
C HIS A 490 -10.16 36.24 -10.85
N PRO A 491 -10.56 35.74 -9.68
CA PRO A 491 -11.97 35.68 -9.26
C PRO A 491 -12.65 37.05 -9.13
N ASP A 492 -11.92 38.15 -9.35
CA ASP A 492 -12.42 39.53 -9.21
C ASP A 492 -12.58 40.26 -10.57
N ASP A 493 -12.16 39.67 -11.70
CA ASP A 493 -12.21 40.36 -13.00
C ASP A 493 -13.63 40.45 -13.61
N ASP A 494 -14.60 39.68 -13.10
CA ASP A 494 -16.02 39.71 -13.52
C ASP A 494 -16.92 40.51 -12.56
N LEU A 495 -16.37 41.08 -11.49
CA LEU A 495 -17.10 42.08 -10.70
C LEU A 495 -17.00 43.41 -11.42
N ASP A 496 -17.85 43.60 -12.43
CA ASP A 496 -18.13 44.88 -13.09
C ASP A 496 -18.47 45.96 -12.02
N GLU A 497 -17.44 46.58 -11.43
CA GLU A 497 -17.58 47.73 -10.54
C GLU A 497 -18.06 48.98 -11.31
N ASP A 498 -18.11 48.92 -12.64
CA ASP A 498 -18.40 50.06 -13.51
C ASP A 498 -19.87 50.52 -13.51
N ASP A 499 -20.83 49.71 -13.02
CA ASP A 499 -22.24 50.10 -13.01
C ASP A 499 -22.70 50.82 -11.72
N ARG A 500 -21.84 50.95 -10.70
CA ARG A 500 -22.20 51.65 -9.45
C ARG A 500 -21.88 53.16 -9.43
N LEU A 501 -21.20 53.70 -10.44
CA LEU A 501 -20.81 55.12 -10.48
C LEU A 501 -21.61 56.00 -11.47
N SER A 502 -22.59 55.45 -12.21
CA SER A 502 -23.31 56.22 -13.26
C SER A 502 -24.66 56.82 -12.84
N MET A 503 -25.15 56.59 -11.61
CA MET A 503 -26.43 57.15 -11.14
C MET A 503 -26.23 58.39 -10.24
N ALA A 504 -25.80 59.51 -10.85
CA ALA A 504 -25.93 60.84 -10.24
C ALA A 504 -26.27 61.90 -11.31
N PRO A 505 -27.54 62.35 -11.39
CA PRO A 505 -27.87 63.66 -11.92
C PRO A 505 -27.75 64.78 -10.88
#